data_AF-A0A919JK21-F1
#
_entry.id   AF-A0A919JK21-F1
#
_cell.length_a   1.000
_cell.length_b   1.000
_cell.length_c   1.000
_cell.angle_alpha   90.00
_cell.angle_beta   90.00
_cell.angle_gamma   90.00
#
_symmetry.space_group_name_H-M   'P 1'
#
loop_
_entity.id
_entity.type
_entity.pdbx_description
1 polymer ?
#
loop_
_entity_poly.entity_id
_entity_poly.type
_entity_poly.pdbx_seq_one_letter_code
_entity_poly.pdbx_strand_id
1 'polypeptide(L)'
;MTGDAVVQEVGGRPTISWWQVLRVALVVGWVAWACLTWWSAPREATVEQARADIAAGRLTYYEWGNGWEHDSGPVSAFPSGLEQQDGPGPMLLWRTTDGRRHYTTVDNDSVDGEPPAEDGTLYSRPEATRLDQELQAYEPRRPADPPVETVQVGLLIAGTLLVLWALVSAPDPVTGTKWFWFWLVSGVPLGLGMLWWLARERPWRPRAEPRFGPPGRENRLRWWAGIGIGILAGFAVSLAVLGLRGLLGADLVPVVR
;
A
#
# COMPACT_ATOMS: atom_id res chain seq x y z
N MET A 1 -5.81 37.25 -6.85
CA MET A 1 -7.19 36.79 -7.13
C MET A 1 -7.45 35.54 -6.32
N THR A 2 -7.83 35.70 -5.07
CA THR A 2 -8.36 34.62 -4.22
C THR A 2 -9.81 34.42 -4.63
N GLY A 3 -10.10 33.29 -5.26
CA GLY A 3 -11.45 32.91 -5.66
C GLY A 3 -12.31 32.56 -4.46
N ASP A 4 -12.58 33.54 -3.60
CA ASP A 4 -13.71 33.47 -2.68
C ASP A 4 -14.95 33.74 -3.52
N ALA A 5 -15.48 32.68 -4.12
CA ALA A 5 -16.86 32.66 -4.55
C ALA A 5 -17.71 32.87 -3.28
N VAL A 6 -18.04 34.14 -3.01
CA VAL A 6 -19.07 34.53 -2.06
C VAL A 6 -20.38 33.98 -2.62
N VAL A 7 -20.70 32.76 -2.24
CA VAL A 7 -22.02 32.19 -2.44
C VAL A 7 -22.95 32.94 -1.49
N GLN A 8 -23.66 33.95 -2.02
CA GLN A 8 -24.79 34.58 -1.35
C GLN A 8 -25.85 33.50 -1.08
N GLU A 9 -26.06 33.15 0.19
CA GLU A 9 -27.12 32.24 0.60
C GLU A 9 -28.49 32.95 0.54
N VAL A 10 -29.24 32.70 -0.52
CA VAL A 10 -30.69 32.89 -0.56
C VAL A 10 -31.32 31.51 -0.33
N GLY A 11 -31.80 31.23 0.89
CA GLY A 11 -32.74 30.11 1.12
C GLY A 11 -32.32 28.95 2.04
N GLY A 12 -31.46 29.15 3.04
CA GLY A 12 -31.38 28.28 4.24
C GLY A 12 -31.00 26.80 4.02
N ARG A 13 -30.53 26.42 2.83
CA ARG A 13 -29.96 25.08 2.58
C ARG A 13 -28.45 25.13 2.87
N PRO A 14 -27.91 24.22 3.69
CA PRO A 14 -26.48 24.17 3.94
C PRO A 14 -25.76 23.93 2.61
N THR A 15 -24.97 24.91 2.19
CA THR A 15 -24.14 24.79 0.99
C THR A 15 -23.02 23.80 1.30
N ILE A 16 -23.04 22.63 0.63
CA ILE A 16 -21.94 21.66 0.76
C ILE A 16 -20.72 22.33 0.15
N SER A 17 -19.73 22.64 1.00
CA SER A 17 -18.47 23.17 0.52
C SER A 17 -17.77 22.10 -0.31
N TRP A 18 -17.26 22.46 -1.49
CA TRP A 18 -16.50 21.56 -2.36
C TRP A 18 -15.33 20.88 -1.62
N TRP A 19 -14.80 21.54 -0.58
CA TRP A 19 -13.80 20.99 0.31
C TRP A 19 -14.28 19.83 1.20
N GLN A 20 -15.55 19.84 1.61
CA GLN A 20 -16.17 18.70 2.29
C GLN A 20 -16.27 17.52 1.33
N VAL A 21 -16.65 17.77 0.07
CA VAL A 21 -16.66 16.74 -0.98
C VAL A 21 -15.27 16.16 -1.16
N LEU A 22 -14.24 17.00 -1.28
CA LEU A 22 -12.85 16.55 -1.39
C LEU A 22 -12.41 15.70 -0.19
N ARG A 23 -12.76 16.10 1.03
CA ARG A 23 -12.44 15.32 2.23
C ARG A 23 -13.08 13.93 2.18
N VAL A 24 -14.37 13.87 1.84
CA VAL A 24 -15.07 12.58 1.73
C VAL A 24 -14.46 11.75 0.61
N ALA A 25 -14.18 12.35 -0.54
CA ALA A 25 -13.52 11.68 -1.67
C ALA A 25 -12.14 11.12 -1.29
N LEU A 26 -11.31 11.88 -0.56
CA LEU A 26 -10.00 11.42 -0.08
C LEU A 26 -10.13 10.26 0.92
N VAL A 27 -11.08 10.33 1.86
CA VAL A 27 -11.30 9.25 2.83
C VAL A 27 -11.84 8.00 2.16
N VAL A 28 -12.85 8.13 1.29
CA VAL A 28 -13.43 7.00 0.55
C VAL A 28 -12.38 6.39 -0.39
N GLY A 29 -11.63 7.23 -1.11
CA GLY A 29 -10.53 6.78 -1.98
C GLY A 29 -9.44 6.05 -1.20
N TRP A 30 -9.09 6.54 0.00
CA TRP A 30 -8.15 5.86 0.88
C TRP A 30 -8.69 4.51 1.38
N VAL A 31 -9.96 4.43 1.80
CA VAL A 31 -10.57 3.16 2.23
C VAL A 31 -10.59 2.16 1.07
N ALA A 32 -11.00 2.59 -0.12
CA ALA A 32 -10.99 1.75 -1.32
C ALA A 32 -9.57 1.26 -1.64
N TRP A 33 -8.58 2.15 -1.62
CA TRP A 33 -7.18 1.80 -1.84
C TRP A 33 -6.67 0.82 -0.77
N ALA A 34 -6.97 1.05 0.51
CA ALA A 34 -6.55 0.18 1.61
C ALA A 34 -7.18 -1.21 1.50
N CYS A 35 -8.48 -1.30 1.20
CA CYS A 35 -9.17 -2.57 0.98
C CYS A 35 -8.60 -3.33 -0.23
N LEU A 36 -8.32 -2.65 -1.34
CA LEU A 36 -7.71 -3.27 -2.52
C LEU A 36 -6.29 -3.76 -2.23
N THR A 37 -5.49 -2.93 -1.56
CA THR A 37 -4.12 -3.26 -1.14
C THR A 37 -4.10 -4.48 -0.22
N TRP A 38 -5.04 -4.55 0.73
CA TRP A 38 -5.21 -5.72 1.60
C TRP A 38 -5.70 -6.96 0.87
N TRP A 39 -6.59 -6.79 -0.11
CA TRP A 39 -7.12 -7.88 -0.91
C TRP A 39 -6.06 -8.49 -1.83
N SER A 40 -5.21 -7.65 -2.44
CA SER A 40 -4.16 -8.03 -3.38
C SER A 40 -2.84 -8.43 -2.71
N ALA A 41 -2.72 -8.25 -1.39
CA ALA A 41 -1.54 -8.63 -0.63
C ALA A 41 -1.22 -10.13 -0.83
N PRO A 42 0.04 -10.49 -1.17
CA PRO A 42 0.44 -11.88 -1.31
C PRO A 42 0.23 -12.67 0.00
N ARG A 43 -0.43 -13.82 -0.10
CA ARG A 43 -0.63 -14.76 1.02
C ARG A 43 0.12 -16.05 0.79
N GLU A 44 0.70 -16.58 1.86
CA GLU A 44 1.32 -17.90 1.82
C GLU A 44 0.23 -18.96 1.60
N ALA A 45 0.51 -19.91 0.73
CA ALA A 45 -0.36 -21.03 0.40
C ALA A 45 0.51 -22.27 0.16
N THR A 46 -0.11 -23.45 0.09
CA THR A 46 0.62 -24.70 -0.13
C THR A 46 0.69 -25.07 -1.62
N VAL A 47 1.57 -26.01 -1.95
CA VAL A 47 1.67 -26.57 -3.31
C VAL A 47 0.36 -27.25 -3.74
N GLU A 48 -0.33 -27.92 -2.81
CA GLU A 48 -1.64 -28.54 -3.06
C GLU A 48 -2.70 -27.49 -3.43
N GLN A 49 -2.65 -26.32 -2.78
CA GLN A 49 -3.55 -25.21 -3.10
C GLN A 49 -3.28 -24.69 -4.52
N ALA A 50 -2.00 -24.56 -4.92
CA ALA A 50 -1.64 -24.19 -6.29
C ALA A 50 -2.19 -25.20 -7.31
N ARG A 51 -2.00 -26.51 -7.06
CA ARG A 51 -2.57 -27.58 -7.91
C ARG A 51 -4.10 -27.53 -7.95
N ALA A 52 -4.75 -27.25 -6.82
CA ALA A 52 -6.21 -27.10 -6.77
C ALA A 52 -6.70 -25.87 -7.55
N ASP A 53 -5.95 -24.77 -7.55
CA ASP A 53 -6.25 -23.57 -8.34
C ASP A 53 -6.04 -23.80 -9.85
N ILE A 54 -5.00 -24.55 -10.24
CA ILE A 54 -4.76 -25.00 -11.62
C ILE A 54 -5.91 -25.88 -12.09
N ALA A 55 -6.25 -26.92 -11.33
CA ALA A 55 -7.33 -27.86 -11.65
C ALA A 55 -8.70 -27.18 -11.75
N ALA A 56 -8.94 -26.15 -10.93
CA ALA A 56 -10.15 -25.35 -10.98
C ALA A 56 -10.16 -24.27 -12.08
N GLY A 57 -9.07 -24.10 -12.83
CA GLY A 57 -8.93 -23.06 -13.85
C GLY A 57 -9.01 -21.64 -13.29
N ARG A 58 -8.59 -21.45 -12.03
CA ARG A 58 -8.58 -20.14 -11.36
C ARG A 58 -7.30 -19.36 -11.63
N LEU A 59 -6.23 -20.01 -12.08
CA LEU A 59 -4.95 -19.36 -12.26
C LEU A 59 -4.97 -18.44 -13.50
N THR A 60 -4.60 -17.16 -13.32
CA THR A 60 -4.54 -16.17 -14.41
C THR A 60 -3.12 -15.73 -14.74
N TYR A 61 -2.20 -15.88 -13.79
CA TYR A 61 -0.80 -15.49 -13.90
C TYR A 61 0.01 -16.32 -12.91
N TYR A 62 1.24 -16.66 -13.27
CA TYR A 62 2.21 -17.26 -12.38
C TYR A 62 3.62 -16.76 -12.73
N GLU A 63 4.50 -16.78 -11.73
CA GLU A 63 5.89 -16.38 -11.82
C GLU A 63 6.72 -17.23 -10.85
N TRP A 64 7.93 -17.59 -11.28
CA TRP A 64 8.93 -18.24 -10.46
C TRP A 64 10.07 -17.27 -10.13
N GLY A 65 10.66 -17.43 -8.95
CA GLY A 65 11.87 -16.69 -8.58
C GLY A 65 12.56 -17.22 -7.33
N ASN A 66 13.69 -16.61 -7.00
CA ASN A 66 14.53 -16.99 -5.85
C ASN A 66 14.20 -16.24 -4.56
N GLY A 67 13.42 -15.18 -4.68
CA GLY A 67 13.04 -14.31 -3.58
C GLY A 67 12.12 -13.22 -4.07
N TRP A 68 11.65 -12.39 -3.14
CA TRP A 68 10.90 -11.20 -3.48
C TRP A 68 11.81 -10.19 -4.17
N GLU A 69 11.28 -9.54 -5.21
CA GLU A 69 11.93 -8.38 -5.79
C GLU A 69 12.09 -7.30 -4.72
N HIS A 70 13.32 -6.86 -4.46
CA HIS A 70 13.63 -5.83 -3.46
C HIS A 70 13.31 -4.42 -3.95
N ASP A 71 13.02 -4.26 -5.24
CA ASP A 71 12.77 -2.98 -5.90
C ASP A 71 11.27 -2.62 -5.92
N SER A 72 10.56 -2.92 -4.83
CA SER A 72 9.24 -2.33 -4.61
C SER A 72 9.45 -0.81 -4.47
N GLY A 73 9.17 -0.07 -5.54
CA GLY A 73 9.27 1.39 -5.53
C GLY A 73 8.57 2.01 -4.30
N PRO A 74 8.86 3.27 -3.95
CA PRO A 74 8.53 3.89 -2.65
C PRO A 74 7.02 3.98 -2.31
N VAL A 75 6.16 3.48 -3.20
CA VAL A 75 4.71 3.59 -3.20
C VAL A 75 3.98 2.24 -3.15
N SER A 76 4.69 1.12 -3.36
CA SER A 76 4.09 -0.22 -3.24
C SER A 76 4.32 -0.77 -1.85
N ALA A 77 3.22 -1.06 -1.13
CA ALA A 77 3.27 -1.63 0.22
C ALA A 77 3.67 -3.12 0.24
N PHE A 78 3.70 -3.78 -0.92
CA PHE A 78 4.04 -5.19 -1.09
C PHE A 78 4.92 -5.37 -2.33
N PRO A 79 5.75 -6.42 -2.37
CA PRO A 79 6.50 -6.80 -3.57
C PRO A 79 5.57 -6.97 -4.79
N SER A 80 5.99 -6.41 -5.92
CA SER A 80 5.28 -6.49 -7.19
C SER A 80 5.35 -7.88 -7.82
N GLY A 81 6.48 -8.55 -7.65
CA GLY A 81 6.79 -9.86 -8.21
C GLY A 81 7.96 -10.54 -7.51
N LEU A 82 8.49 -11.56 -8.15
CA LEU A 82 9.67 -12.28 -7.70
C LEU A 82 10.92 -11.83 -8.49
N GLU A 83 12.10 -11.99 -7.90
CA GLU A 83 13.36 -11.81 -8.63
C GLU A 83 13.44 -12.90 -9.72
N GLN A 84 13.35 -12.46 -10.98
CA GLN A 84 13.19 -13.33 -12.15
C GLN A 84 14.39 -14.25 -12.34
N GLN A 85 14.11 -15.52 -12.66
CA GLN A 85 15.12 -16.55 -12.96
C GLN A 85 14.79 -17.27 -14.26
N ASP A 86 15.82 -17.76 -14.94
CA ASP A 86 15.69 -18.71 -16.05
C ASP A 86 15.28 -20.09 -15.52
N GLY A 87 13.97 -20.29 -15.26
CA GLY A 87 13.38 -21.57 -14.87
C GLY A 87 12.64 -21.56 -13.53
N PRO A 88 12.21 -22.76 -13.05
CA PRO A 88 11.48 -22.88 -11.80
C PRO A 88 12.41 -22.67 -10.60
N GLY A 89 12.29 -21.50 -9.97
CA GLY A 89 12.96 -21.14 -8.72
C GLY A 89 12.30 -21.79 -7.49
N PRO A 90 12.85 -21.57 -6.29
CA PRO A 90 12.31 -22.10 -5.03
C PRO A 90 10.97 -21.45 -4.63
N MET A 91 10.61 -20.31 -5.23
CA MET A 91 9.39 -19.58 -4.89
C MET A 91 8.47 -19.48 -6.10
N LEU A 92 7.22 -19.89 -5.92
CA LEU A 92 6.14 -19.71 -6.89
C LEU A 92 5.18 -18.64 -6.39
N LEU A 93 4.93 -17.63 -7.22
CA LEU A 93 3.90 -16.61 -7.04
C LEU A 93 2.82 -16.83 -8.10
N TRP A 94 1.55 -16.90 -7.72
CA TRP A 94 0.46 -16.99 -8.67
C TRP A 94 -0.70 -16.06 -8.30
N ARG A 95 -1.53 -15.78 -9.30
CA ARG A 95 -2.72 -14.95 -9.19
C ARG A 95 -3.95 -15.73 -9.63
N THR A 96 -5.02 -15.59 -8.85
CA THR A 96 -6.32 -16.21 -9.13
C THR A 96 -7.26 -15.24 -9.85
N THR A 97 -8.34 -15.76 -10.44
CA THR A 97 -9.36 -14.98 -11.16
C THR A 97 -10.07 -13.93 -10.32
N ASP A 98 -10.06 -14.06 -8.99
CA ASP A 98 -10.58 -13.06 -8.05
C ASP A 98 -9.55 -11.96 -7.70
N GLY A 99 -8.38 -11.97 -8.35
CA GLY A 99 -7.33 -10.97 -8.21
C GLY A 99 -6.45 -11.13 -6.96
N ARG A 100 -6.63 -12.21 -6.19
CA ARG A 100 -5.76 -12.51 -5.04
C ARG A 100 -4.40 -13.03 -5.51
N ARG A 101 -3.37 -12.73 -4.72
CA ARG A 101 -2.01 -13.21 -4.94
C ARG A 101 -1.67 -14.25 -3.88
N HIS A 102 -1.12 -15.36 -4.33
CA HIS A 102 -0.70 -16.47 -3.49
C HIS A 102 0.77 -16.78 -3.77
N TYR A 103 1.52 -17.14 -2.74
CA TYR A 103 2.88 -17.60 -2.90
C TYR A 103 3.13 -18.87 -2.11
N THR A 104 4.04 -19.71 -2.58
CA THR A 104 4.55 -20.87 -1.85
C THR A 104 6.05 -20.97 -2.07
N THR A 105 6.77 -21.42 -1.06
CA THR A 105 8.16 -21.87 -1.23
C THR A 105 8.12 -23.38 -1.45
N VAL A 106 8.55 -23.83 -2.62
CA VAL A 106 8.55 -25.23 -3.00
C VAL A 106 9.83 -25.88 -2.46
N ASP A 107 9.67 -27.05 -1.86
CA ASP A 107 10.76 -27.84 -1.28
C ASP A 107 11.57 -27.12 -0.17
N ASN A 108 10.96 -26.27 0.67
CA ASN A 108 11.70 -25.53 1.72
C ASN A 108 12.30 -26.39 2.85
N ASP A 109 12.38 -27.72 2.64
CA ASP A 109 13.13 -28.69 3.43
C ASP A 109 14.63 -28.37 3.32
N SER A 110 15.01 -27.29 3.99
CA SER A 110 16.34 -27.13 4.56
C SER A 110 16.46 -28.21 5.62
N VAL A 111 16.86 -29.40 5.17
CA VAL A 111 17.37 -30.45 6.04
C VAL A 111 18.47 -29.81 6.88
N ASP A 112 18.20 -29.69 8.18
CA ASP A 112 19.10 -29.40 9.29
C ASP A 112 20.55 -28.98 8.92
N GLY A 113 20.76 -27.69 8.66
CA GLY A 113 22.06 -27.05 8.90
C GLY A 113 23.14 -27.16 7.81
N GLU A 114 22.81 -27.62 6.60
CA GLU A 114 23.80 -27.62 5.51
C GLU A 114 23.79 -26.27 4.76
N PRO A 115 24.93 -25.54 4.69
CA PRO A 115 24.99 -24.25 4.01
C PRO A 115 24.67 -24.41 2.52
N PRO A 116 23.97 -23.44 1.90
CA PRO A 116 23.69 -23.48 0.47
C PRO A 116 25.01 -23.61 -0.30
N ALA A 117 25.10 -24.61 -1.18
CA ALA A 117 26.26 -24.81 -2.03
C ALA A 117 26.55 -23.52 -2.80
N GLU A 118 27.79 -23.03 -2.74
CA GLU A 118 28.26 -21.80 -3.40
C GLU A 118 28.22 -21.87 -4.94
N ASP A 119 27.98 -23.04 -5.52
CA ASP A 119 27.76 -23.18 -6.95
C ASP A 119 26.32 -22.81 -7.30
N GLY A 120 26.15 -21.66 -7.95
CA GLY A 120 24.89 -21.06 -8.41
C GLY A 120 24.07 -21.87 -9.43
N THR A 121 24.26 -23.19 -9.49
CA THR A 121 23.30 -24.12 -10.09
C THR A 121 22.19 -24.39 -9.08
N LEU A 122 21.35 -23.37 -8.87
CA LEU A 122 20.13 -23.45 -8.07
C LEU A 122 19.26 -24.58 -8.62
N TYR A 123 19.30 -25.71 -7.91
CA TYR A 123 18.61 -26.94 -8.24
C TYR A 123 17.13 -26.65 -8.53
N SER A 124 16.70 -26.85 -9.78
CA SER A 124 15.30 -27.15 -10.07
C SER A 124 14.99 -28.45 -9.35
N ARG A 125 14.41 -28.33 -8.16
CA ARG A 125 14.07 -29.47 -7.33
C ARG A 125 12.92 -30.26 -7.98
N PRO A 126 12.80 -31.57 -7.71
CA PRO A 126 11.86 -32.43 -8.43
C PRO A 126 10.40 -31.97 -8.33
N GLU A 127 9.99 -31.38 -7.21
CA GLU A 127 8.63 -30.88 -7.06
C GLU A 127 8.40 -29.59 -7.84
N ALA A 128 9.31 -28.61 -7.74
CA ALA A 128 9.22 -27.37 -8.52
C ALA A 128 9.15 -27.65 -10.03
N THR A 129 9.95 -28.60 -10.52
CA THR A 129 9.98 -28.99 -11.94
C THR A 129 8.66 -29.65 -12.38
N ARG A 130 8.08 -30.52 -11.54
CA ARG A 130 6.78 -31.15 -11.82
C ARG A 130 5.65 -30.13 -11.84
N LEU A 131 5.63 -29.23 -10.86
CA LEU A 131 4.63 -28.17 -10.80
C LEU A 131 4.75 -27.20 -11.98
N ASP A 132 5.98 -26.89 -12.40
CA ASP A 132 6.21 -26.08 -13.58
C ASP A 132 5.71 -26.76 -14.86
N GLN A 133 5.91 -28.07 -15.02
CA GLN A 133 5.32 -28.82 -16.13
C GLN A 133 3.79 -28.77 -16.14
N GLU A 134 3.15 -28.88 -14.97
CA GLU A 134 1.69 -28.71 -14.83
C GLU A 134 1.23 -27.29 -15.20
N LEU A 135 1.98 -26.26 -14.78
CA LEU A 135 1.72 -24.86 -15.09
C LEU A 135 1.93 -24.53 -16.57
N GLN A 136 2.96 -25.09 -17.22
CA GLN A 136 3.22 -24.92 -18.65
C GLN A 136 2.15 -25.61 -19.50
N ALA A 137 1.62 -26.75 -19.04
CA ALA A 137 0.49 -27.42 -19.69
C ALA A 137 -0.83 -26.66 -19.51
N TYR A 138 -0.90 -25.75 -18.53
CA TYR A 138 -2.05 -24.91 -18.28
C TYR A 138 -1.96 -23.60 -19.09
N GLU A 139 -2.85 -23.40 -20.05
CA GLU A 139 -2.98 -22.11 -20.74
C GLU A 139 -3.73 -21.10 -19.85
N PRO A 140 -3.07 -20.04 -19.33
CA PRO A 140 -3.75 -19.09 -18.47
C PRO A 140 -4.80 -18.33 -19.29
N ARG A 141 -6.05 -18.33 -18.83
CA ARG A 141 -7.07 -17.42 -19.36
C ARG A 141 -6.64 -15.99 -19.04
N ARG A 142 -6.30 -15.22 -20.07
CA ARG A 142 -6.09 -13.77 -19.91
C ARG A 142 -7.39 -13.15 -19.40
N PRO A 143 -7.40 -12.48 -18.24
CA PRO A 143 -8.57 -11.72 -17.82
C PRO A 143 -8.83 -10.58 -18.83
N ALA A 144 -10.10 -10.34 -19.14
CA ALA A 144 -10.53 -9.23 -19.99
C ALA A 144 -10.55 -7.88 -19.25
N ASP A 145 -10.53 -7.91 -17.92
CA ASP A 145 -10.66 -6.74 -17.06
C ASP A 145 -9.30 -6.09 -16.73
N PRO A 146 -9.26 -4.76 -16.53
CA PRO A 146 -8.04 -4.09 -16.10
C PRO A 146 -7.55 -4.70 -14.78
N PRO A 147 -6.26 -5.01 -14.64
CA PRO A 147 -5.76 -5.65 -13.43
C PRO A 147 -6.02 -4.72 -12.24
N VAL A 148 -6.48 -5.29 -11.12
CA VAL A 148 -6.73 -4.58 -9.85
C VAL A 148 -5.60 -3.62 -9.47
N GLU A 149 -4.38 -4.00 -9.82
CA GLU A 149 -3.15 -3.21 -9.72
C GLU A 149 -3.21 -1.86 -10.43
N THR A 150 -3.76 -1.78 -11.64
CA THR A 150 -3.94 -0.50 -12.35
C THR A 150 -4.89 0.43 -11.60
N VAL A 151 -5.99 -0.12 -11.05
CA VAL A 151 -6.94 0.67 -10.24
C VAL A 151 -6.29 1.13 -8.94
N GLN A 152 -5.53 0.26 -8.27
CA GLN A 152 -4.82 0.58 -7.04
C GLN A 152 -3.76 1.67 -7.26
N VAL A 153 -2.94 1.57 -8.31
CA VAL A 153 -1.94 2.58 -8.69
C VAL A 153 -2.63 3.89 -9.08
N GLY A 154 -3.72 3.83 -9.85
CA GLY A 154 -4.52 5.00 -10.22
C GLY A 154 -5.08 5.75 -9.01
N LEU A 155 -5.64 5.04 -8.04
CA LEU A 155 -6.14 5.61 -6.78
C LEU A 155 -5.02 6.27 -5.98
N LEU A 156 -3.84 5.64 -5.93
CA LEU A 156 -2.69 6.17 -5.21
C LEU A 156 -2.18 7.47 -5.86
N ILE A 157 -2.00 7.48 -7.18
CA ILE A 157 -1.57 8.67 -7.93
C ILE A 157 -2.60 9.79 -7.77
N ALA A 158 -3.88 9.51 -8.02
CA ALA A 158 -4.94 10.50 -7.90
C ALA A 158 -5.04 11.06 -6.48
N GLY A 159 -5.00 10.20 -5.46
CA GLY A 159 -5.00 10.61 -4.06
C GLY A 159 -3.80 11.50 -3.71
N THR A 160 -2.60 11.12 -4.15
CA THR A 160 -1.37 11.88 -3.92
C THR A 160 -1.47 13.28 -4.55
N LEU A 161 -1.88 13.36 -5.81
CA LEU A 161 -2.03 14.63 -6.51
C LEU A 161 -3.09 15.53 -5.85
N LEU A 162 -4.21 14.96 -5.42
CA LEU A 162 -5.26 15.70 -4.72
C LEU A 162 -4.77 16.24 -3.37
N VAL A 163 -3.99 15.46 -2.62
CA VAL A 163 -3.44 15.90 -1.33
C VAL A 163 -2.38 16.99 -1.54
N LEU A 164 -1.48 16.85 -2.52
CA LEU A 164 -0.49 17.88 -2.82
C LEU A 164 -1.15 19.18 -3.26
N TRP A 165 -2.14 19.09 -4.16
CA TRP A 165 -2.91 20.24 -4.58
C TRP A 165 -3.61 20.91 -3.41
N ALA A 166 -4.27 20.13 -2.54
CA ALA A 166 -4.93 20.67 -1.36
C ALA A 166 -3.93 21.33 -0.40
N LEU A 167 -2.74 20.77 -0.21
CA LEU A 167 -1.71 21.34 0.65
C LEU A 167 -1.22 22.71 0.14
N VAL A 168 -1.11 22.87 -1.18
CA VAL A 168 -0.71 24.13 -1.82
C VAL A 168 -1.85 25.14 -1.78
N SER A 169 -3.06 24.75 -2.18
CA SER A 169 -4.19 25.66 -2.39
C SER A 169 -5.00 25.97 -1.13
N ALA A 170 -4.94 25.14 -0.09
CA ALA A 170 -5.67 25.38 1.15
C ALA A 170 -5.06 26.53 1.97
N PRO A 171 -5.88 27.18 2.82
CA PRO A 171 -5.40 28.07 3.88
C PRO A 171 -4.30 27.42 4.74
N ASP A 172 -3.47 28.27 5.36
CA ASP A 172 -2.38 27.78 6.20
C ASP A 172 -2.88 26.93 7.38
N PRO A 173 -2.26 25.77 7.63
CA PRO A 173 -2.61 24.91 8.76
C PRO A 173 -2.44 25.61 10.11
N VAL A 174 -3.20 25.17 11.11
CA VAL A 174 -3.26 25.72 12.46
C VAL A 174 -2.10 25.21 13.32
N THR A 175 -1.81 23.91 13.26
CA THR A 175 -0.86 23.25 14.19
C THR A 175 0.54 23.09 13.63
N GLY A 176 0.67 22.90 12.31
CA GLY A 176 1.95 22.75 11.63
C GLY A 176 2.09 23.70 10.45
N THR A 177 3.29 23.80 9.90
CA THR A 177 3.49 24.41 8.57
C THR A 177 3.01 23.47 7.46
N LYS A 178 2.81 23.97 6.24
CA LYS A 178 2.52 23.11 5.07
C LYS A 178 3.60 22.04 4.88
N TRP A 179 4.87 22.40 5.08
CA TRP A 179 5.99 21.46 5.02
C TRP A 179 5.99 20.41 6.13
N PHE A 180 5.56 20.75 7.36
CA PHE A 180 5.35 19.76 8.40
C PHE A 180 4.36 18.68 7.96
N TRP A 181 3.23 19.10 7.39
CA TRP A 181 2.19 18.19 6.92
C TRP A 181 2.60 17.41 5.67
N PHE A 182 3.35 18.00 4.75
CA PHE A 182 3.94 17.29 3.61
C PHE A 182 4.74 16.07 4.09
N TRP A 183 5.70 16.29 5.01
CA TRP A 183 6.54 15.21 5.51
C TRP A 183 5.76 14.15 6.28
N LEU A 184 4.70 14.56 6.98
CA LEU A 184 3.87 13.64 7.74
C LEU A 184 2.97 12.79 6.83
N VAL A 185 2.35 13.40 5.82
CA VAL A 185 1.53 12.69 4.83
C VAL A 185 2.38 11.70 4.03
N SER A 186 3.55 12.10 3.57
CA SER A 186 4.43 11.28 2.75
C SER A 186 5.25 10.27 3.57
N GLY A 187 5.55 10.57 4.83
CA GLY A 187 6.42 9.77 5.68
C GLY A 187 5.70 8.74 6.55
N VAL A 188 4.40 8.93 6.84
CA VAL A 188 3.64 7.95 7.62
C VAL A 188 3.08 6.88 6.66
N PRO A 189 3.38 5.59 6.88
CA PRO A 189 2.99 4.52 5.96
C PRO A 189 1.47 4.35 5.87
N LEU A 190 1.04 3.64 4.82
CA LEU A 190 -0.37 3.35 4.53
C LEU A 190 -1.25 4.61 4.37
N GLY A 191 -0.66 5.79 4.10
CA GLY A 191 -1.38 7.05 3.97
C GLY A 191 -2.03 7.54 5.28
N LEU A 192 -1.67 6.99 6.45
CA LEU A 192 -2.29 7.38 7.73
C LEU A 192 -2.00 8.85 8.08
N GLY A 193 -0.88 9.40 7.59
CA GLY A 193 -0.56 10.82 7.74
C GLY A 193 -1.60 11.73 7.09
N MET A 194 -2.17 11.32 5.94
CA MET A 194 -3.28 12.02 5.28
C MET A 194 -4.53 12.02 6.16
N LEU A 195 -4.90 10.88 6.73
CA LEU A 195 -6.06 10.79 7.61
C LEU A 195 -5.91 11.67 8.85
N TRP A 196 -4.71 11.67 9.44
CA TRP A 196 -4.42 12.50 10.59
C TRP A 196 -4.50 14.00 10.24
N TRP A 197 -3.93 14.40 9.10
CA TRP A 197 -4.05 15.77 8.60
C TRP A 197 -5.51 16.19 8.40
N LEU A 198 -6.32 15.37 7.71
CA LEU A 198 -7.75 15.63 7.48
C LEU A 198 -8.56 15.71 8.78
N ALA A 199 -8.20 14.89 9.79
CA ALA A 199 -8.85 14.89 11.09
C ALA A 199 -8.49 16.14 11.91
N ARG A 200 -7.22 16.54 11.88
CA ARG A 200 -6.66 17.57 12.76
C ARG A 200 -6.87 18.98 12.25
N GLU A 201 -6.49 19.24 11.00
CA GLU A 201 -6.43 20.61 10.49
C GLU A 201 -7.77 21.10 9.97
N ARG A 202 -8.68 20.18 9.59
CA ARG A 202 -9.93 20.54 8.90
C ARG A 202 -9.66 21.66 7.89
N PRO A 203 -8.79 21.44 6.87
CA PRO A 203 -8.07 22.46 6.10
C PRO A 203 -8.95 23.51 5.37
N TRP A 204 -10.25 23.41 5.56
CA TRP A 204 -11.33 24.14 4.93
C TRP A 204 -12.02 25.12 5.89
N ARG A 205 -11.62 25.17 7.17
CA ARG A 205 -12.18 26.11 8.14
C ARG A 205 -11.45 27.46 8.03
N PRO A 206 -12.20 28.58 7.88
CA PRO A 206 -11.63 29.91 7.99
C PRO A 206 -10.85 30.05 9.30
N ARG A 207 -9.71 30.72 9.22
CA ARG A 207 -8.76 30.91 10.31
C ARG A 207 -9.46 31.42 11.57
N ALA A 208 -9.29 30.72 12.69
CA ALA A 208 -9.28 31.40 13.99
C ALA A 208 -7.95 32.16 14.05
N GLU A 209 -8.00 33.46 14.37
CA GLU A 209 -6.88 34.40 14.36
C GLU A 209 -5.54 33.80 14.84
N PRO A 210 -4.39 34.25 14.29
CA PRO A 210 -3.09 33.79 14.77
C PRO A 210 -3.05 33.83 16.30
N ARG A 211 -2.91 32.65 16.95
CA ARG A 211 -2.50 32.59 18.35
C ARG A 211 -1.05 33.03 18.39
N PHE A 212 -0.83 34.34 18.42
CA PHE A 212 0.45 34.90 18.79
C PHE A 212 0.74 34.40 20.21
N GLY A 213 1.80 33.60 20.35
CA GLY A 213 2.41 33.36 21.64
C GLY A 213 3.15 34.62 22.13
N PRO A 214 4.07 34.49 23.10
CA PRO A 214 4.98 35.59 23.45
C PRO A 214 5.55 36.27 22.19
N PRO A 215 5.73 37.61 22.20
CA PRO A 215 5.87 38.41 20.99
C PRO A 215 6.98 37.86 20.07
N GLY A 216 6.58 37.53 18.84
CA GLY A 216 7.50 37.15 17.75
C GLY A 216 7.73 35.65 17.53
N ARG A 217 7.16 34.73 18.33
CA ARG A 217 7.37 33.28 18.14
C ARG A 217 6.14 32.60 17.54
N GLU A 218 6.25 32.19 16.28
CA GLU A 218 5.27 31.30 15.64
C GLU A 218 5.32 29.92 16.32
N ASN A 219 4.23 29.52 16.98
CA ASN A 219 4.15 28.28 17.76
C ASN A 219 3.78 27.04 16.92
N ARG A 220 4.07 27.06 15.61
CA ARG A 220 3.73 25.96 14.70
C ARG A 220 4.83 24.92 14.64
N LEU A 221 4.43 23.65 14.51
CA LEU A 221 5.36 22.55 14.30
C LEU A 221 6.11 22.75 12.97
N ARG A 222 7.44 22.61 13.06
CA ARG A 222 8.36 22.79 11.92
C ARG A 222 8.51 21.48 11.14
N TRP A 223 9.03 21.58 9.92
CA TRP A 223 9.17 20.46 8.99
C TRP A 223 9.93 19.25 9.58
N TRP A 224 10.99 19.47 10.37
CA TRP A 224 11.77 18.41 11.01
C TRP A 224 10.96 17.58 12.02
N ALA A 225 9.96 18.18 12.67
CA ALA A 225 9.07 17.43 13.56
C ALA A 225 8.18 16.47 12.77
N GLY A 226 7.76 16.85 11.55
CA GLY A 226 7.00 16.00 10.65
C GLY A 226 7.80 14.76 10.24
N ILE A 227 9.08 14.95 9.92
CA ILE A 227 10.00 13.84 9.61
C ILE A 227 10.16 12.92 10.83
N GLY A 228 10.49 13.47 12.00
CA GLY A 228 10.68 12.68 13.21
C GLY A 228 9.44 11.86 13.60
N ILE A 229 8.25 12.47 13.48
CA ILE A 229 6.97 11.79 13.73
C ILE A 229 6.71 10.72 12.66
N GLY A 230 7.00 11.00 11.38
CA GLY A 230 6.88 10.03 10.29
C GLY A 230 7.70 8.77 10.54
N ILE A 231 8.97 8.94 10.92
CA ILE A 231 9.87 7.83 11.27
C ILE A 231 9.32 7.02 12.45
N LEU A 232 8.94 7.69 13.53
CA LEU A 232 8.39 7.01 14.73
C LEU A 232 7.08 6.28 14.42
N ALA A 233 6.21 6.87 13.61
CA ALA A 233 4.97 6.25 13.17
C ALA A 233 5.24 5.03 12.28
N GLY A 234 6.25 5.08 11.41
CA GLY A 234 6.73 3.94 10.65
C GLY A 234 7.08 2.76 11.55
N PHE A 235 7.95 2.98 12.55
CA PHE A 235 8.28 1.95 13.54
C PHE A 235 7.05 1.43 14.29
N ALA A 236 6.16 2.34 14.72
CA ALA A 236 4.95 1.96 15.44
C ALA A 236 4.01 1.09 14.60
N VAL A 237 3.84 1.41 13.31
CA VAL A 237 3.02 0.62 12.38
C VAL A 237 3.64 -0.75 12.15
N SER A 238 4.96 -0.83 11.92
CA SER A 238 5.65 -2.12 11.76
C SER A 238 5.50 -3.02 13.00
N LEU A 239 5.64 -2.45 14.20
CA LEU A 239 5.42 -3.18 15.45
C LEU A 239 3.96 -3.61 15.62
N ALA A 240 3.01 -2.77 15.23
CA ALA A 240 1.59 -3.10 15.28
C ALA A 240 1.24 -4.26 14.34
N VAL A 241 1.76 -4.26 13.12
CA VAL A 241 1.57 -5.36 12.15
C VAL A 241 2.19 -6.65 12.68
N LEU A 242 3.40 -6.59 13.25
CA LEU A 242 4.06 -7.74 13.86
C LEU A 242 3.25 -8.31 15.04
N GLY A 243 2.72 -7.44 15.91
CA GLY A 243 1.87 -7.83 17.03
C GLY A 243 0.54 -8.43 16.57
N LEU A 244 -0.12 -7.81 15.58
CA LEU A 244 -1.35 -8.32 14.98
C LEU A 244 -1.14 -9.71 14.38
N ARG A 245 -0.02 -9.94 13.69
CA ARG A 245 0.33 -11.26 13.16
C ARG A 245 0.53 -12.29 14.28
N GLY A 246 1.21 -11.92 15.36
CA GLY A 246 1.39 -12.81 16.51
C GLY A 246 0.06 -13.21 17.18
N LEU A 247 -0.94 -12.32 17.16
CA LEU A 247 -2.25 -12.54 17.78
C LEU A 247 -3.27 -13.23 16.86
N LEU A 248 -3.29 -12.87 15.57
CA LEU A 248 -4.31 -13.29 14.61
C LEU A 248 -3.85 -14.41 13.67
N GLY A 249 -2.56 -14.73 13.66
CA GLY A 249 -1.96 -15.70 12.74
C GLY A 249 -1.60 -15.12 11.37
N ALA A 250 -0.83 -15.90 10.60
CA ALA A 250 -0.36 -15.52 9.27
C ALA A 250 -1.48 -15.52 8.21
N ASP A 251 -2.57 -16.26 8.46
CA ASP A 251 -3.69 -16.36 7.51
C ASP A 251 -4.47 -15.05 7.40
N LEU A 252 -4.57 -14.30 8.50
CA LEU A 252 -5.31 -13.05 8.57
C LEU A 252 -4.43 -11.83 8.30
N VAL A 253 -3.14 -11.86 8.63
CA VAL A 253 -2.25 -10.70 8.47
C VAL A 253 -1.13 -11.04 7.48
N PRO A 254 -1.16 -10.48 6.25
CA PRO A 254 -0.15 -10.74 5.25
C PRO A 254 1.21 -10.23 5.71
N VAL A 255 2.26 -10.87 5.19
CA VAL A 255 3.64 -10.52 5.53
C VAL A 255 4.01 -9.22 4.81
N VAL A 256 4.31 -8.17 5.59
CA VAL A 256 5.07 -7.02 5.10
C VAL A 256 6.54 -7.38 5.33
N ARG A 257 7.24 -7.80 4.28
CA ARG A 257 8.70 -8.05 4.31
C ARG A 257 9.40 -6.87 3.69
#